data_AF-A0A7K0Y8M0-F1
#
_entry.id   AF-A0A7K0Y8M0-F1
#
_cell.length_a   1.000
_cell.length_b   1.000
_cell.length_c   1.000
_cell.angle_alpha   90.00
_cell.angle_beta   90.00
_cell.angle_gamma   90.00
#
_symmetry.space_group_name_H-M   'P 1'
#
loop_
_entity.id
_entity.type
_entity.pdbx_description
1 polymer ?
#
loop_
_entity_poly.entity_id
_entity_poly.type
_entity_poly.pdbx_seq_one_letter_code
_entity_poly.pdbx_strand_id
1 'polypeptide(L)' 'MEIILLFSLILINGVLAMSEVALLTSKRAKLSAMASRGKKSAEVAIRISEDPTQFLSTIQIGITSIGLL' A
#
# COMPACT_ATOMS: atom_id res chain seq x y z
N MET A 1 25.14 -8.87 9.69
CA MET A 1 23.76 -8.85 10.24
C MET A 1 23.09 -7.50 10.01
N GLU A 2 23.76 -6.38 10.30
CA GLU A 2 23.22 -5.02 10.10
C GLU A 2 22.84 -4.70 8.65
N ILE A 3 23.66 -5.11 7.68
CA ILE A 3 23.36 -4.89 6.24
C ILE A 3 22.07 -5.57 5.81
N ILE A 4 21.78 -6.78 6.33
CA ILE A 4 20.56 -7.52 6.00
C ILE A 4 19.34 -6.82 6.59
N LEU A 5 19.46 -6.32 7.82
CA LEU A 5 18.40 -5.53 8.48
C LEU A 5 18.13 -4.24 7.69
N LEU A 6 19.17 -3.47 7.37
CA LEU A 6 19.07 -2.24 6.60
C LEU A 6 18.44 -2.49 5.23
N PHE A 7 18.89 -3.52 4.51
CA PHE A 7 18.33 -3.88 3.21
C PHE A 7 16.86 -4.30 3.31
N SER A 8 16.49 -5.04 4.36
CA SER A 8 15.10 -5.41 4.63
C SER A 8 14.23 -4.18 4.92
N LEU A 9 14.72 -3.25 5.73
CA LEU A 9 14.03 -2.00 6.06
C LEU A 9 13.80 -1.13 4.81
N ILE A 10 14.81 -1.01 3.94
CA ILE A 10 14.71 -0.31 2.65
C ILE A 10 13.64 -0.98 1.76
N LEU A 11 13.64 -2.31 1.66
CA LEU A 11 12.64 -3.03 0.87
C LEU A 11 11.23 -2.84 1.43
N ILE A 12 11.05 -2.96 2.74
CA ILE A 12 9.76 -2.77 3.39
C ILE A 12 9.26 -1.34 3.16
N ASN A 13 10.11 -0.33 3.36
CA ASN A 13 9.76 1.06 3.13
C ASN A 13 9.37 1.31 1.66
N GLY A 14 10.14 0.75 0.71
CA GLY A 14 9.83 0.84 -0.71
C GLY A 14 8.49 0.19 -1.09
N VAL A 15 8.16 -0.97 -0.52
CA VAL A 15 6.87 -1.63 -0.73
C VAL A 15 5.71 -0.84 -0.12
N LEU A 16 5.90 -0.29 1.08
CA LEU A 16 4.91 0.56 1.75
C LEU A 16 4.62 1.83 0.95
N ALA A 17 5.66 2.56 0.54
CA ALA A 17 5.54 3.76 -0.29
C ALA A 17 4.90 3.44 -1.66
N MET A 18 5.27 2.33 -2.28
CA MET A 18 4.66 1.91 -3.56
C MET A 18 3.18 1.58 -3.40
N SER A 19 2.78 0.96 -2.28
CA SER A 19 1.38 0.61 -2.00
C SER A 19 0.52 1.86 -1.80
N GLU A 20 1.04 2.87 -1.10
CA GLU A 20 0.40 4.18 -0.94
C GLU A 20 0.21 4.88 -2.29
N VAL A 21 1.27 5.01 -3.09
CA VAL A 21 1.20 5.65 -4.41
C VAL A 21 0.27 4.87 -5.35
N ALA A 22 0.33 3.54 -5.33
CA ALA A 22 -0.57 2.69 -6.12
C ALA A 22 -2.04 2.92 -5.72
N LEU A 23 -2.34 3.06 -4.43
CA LEU A 23 -3.70 3.34 -3.98
C LEU A 23 -4.16 4.73 -4.43
N LEU A 24 -3.32 5.76 -4.26
CA LEU A 24 -3.62 7.15 -4.64
C LEU A 24 -3.79 7.33 -6.16
N THR A 25 -3.02 6.58 -6.96
CA THR A 25 -3.06 6.67 -8.44
C THR A 25 -4.07 5.72 -9.08
N SER A 26 -4.59 4.75 -8.33
CA SER A 26 -5.55 3.77 -8.86
C SER A 26 -6.90 4.44 -9.15
N LYS A 27 -7.28 4.45 -10.43
CA LYS A 27 -8.59 4.94 -10.86
C LYS A 27 -9.66 3.92 -10.50
N ARG A 28 -10.66 4.33 -9.71
CA ARG A 28 -11.82 3.50 -9.32
C ARG A 28 -12.46 2.77 -10.51
N ALA A 29 -12.63 3.44 -11.65
CA ALA A 29 -13.17 2.85 -12.88
C ALA A 29 -12.39 1.61 -13.37
N LYS A 30 -11.06 1.62 -13.27
CA LYS A 30 -10.20 0.49 -13.68
C LYS A 30 -10.33 -0.68 -12.70
N LEU A 31 -10.39 -0.39 -11.40
CA LEU A 31 -10.60 -1.40 -10.36
C LEU A 31 -11.99 -2.03 -10.48
N SER A 32 -13.04 -1.23 -10.69
CA SER A 32 -14.41 -1.73 -10.89
C SER A 32 -14.49 -2.69 -12.08
N ALA A 33 -13.84 -2.37 -13.20
CA ALA A 33 -13.76 -3.28 -14.35
C ALA A 33 -13.05 -4.60 -14.03
N MET A 34 -12.03 -4.59 -13.15
CA MET A 34 -11.34 -5.81 -12.69
C MET A 34 -12.17 -6.61 -11.69
N ALA A 35 -12.91 -5.95 -10.80
CA ALA A 35 -13.82 -6.57 -9.86
C ALA A 35 -14.98 -7.28 -10.60
N SER A 36 -15.55 -6.64 -11.62
CA SER A 36 -16.56 -7.25 -12.51
C SER A 36 -16.06 -8.50 -13.25
N ARG A 37 -14.73 -8.66 -13.40
CA ARG A 37 -14.09 -9.87 -13.97
C ARG A 37 -13.80 -10.94 -12.91
N GLY A 38 -14.31 -10.79 -11.68
CA GLY A 38 -14.17 -11.75 -10.58
C GLY A 38 -12.88 -11.61 -9.75
N LYS A 39 -12.09 -10.54 -9.94
CA LYS A 39 -10.90 -10.30 -9.09
C LYS A 39 -11.31 -9.75 -7.73
N LYS A 40 -11.34 -10.62 -6.72
CA LYS A 40 -11.58 -10.25 -5.31
C LYS A 40 -10.61 -9.17 -4.80
N SER A 41 -9.36 -9.17 -5.25
CA SER A 41 -8.38 -8.14 -4.88
C SER A 41 -8.76 -6.74 -5.39
N ALA A 42 -9.45 -6.64 -6.53
CA ALA A 42 -9.93 -5.38 -7.04
C ALA A 42 -11.12 -4.85 -6.22
N GLU A 43 -11.99 -5.74 -5.73
CA GLU A 43 -13.09 -5.39 -4.84
C GLU A 43 -12.58 -4.87 -3.48
N VAL A 44 -11.57 -5.52 -2.92
CA VAL A 44 -10.87 -5.04 -1.72
C VAL A 44 -10.21 -3.68 -1.98
N ALA A 45 -9.52 -3.51 -3.10
CA ALA A 45 -8.89 -2.25 -3.46
C ALA A 45 -9.91 -1.11 -3.60
N ILE A 46 -11.10 -1.37 -4.19
CA ILE A 46 -12.18 -0.37 -4.27
C ILE A 46 -12.64 0.04 -2.87
N ARG A 47 -12.85 -0.92 -1.97
CA ARG A 47 -13.26 -0.64 -0.58
C ARG A 47 -12.20 0.17 0.17
N ILE A 48 -10.92 -0.15 0.00
CA ILE A 48 -9.82 0.62 0.59
C ILE A 48 -9.73 2.01 -0.04
N SER A 49 -10.00 2.17 -1.35
CA SER A 49 -10.02 3.47 -2.01
C SER A 49 -11.21 4.35 -1.59
N GLU A 50 -12.29 3.79 -1.06
CA GLU A 50 -13.44 4.55 -0.53
C GLU A 50 -13.13 5.22 0.81
N ASP A 51 -12.36 4.56 1.67
CA ASP A 51 -11.79 5.15 2.88
C ASP A 51 -10.28 4.84 2.99
N PRO A 52 -9.44 5.59 2.26
CA PRO A 52 -7.99 5.37 2.28
C PRO A 52 -7.37 5.80 3.61
N THR A 53 -8.10 6.54 4.45
CA THR A 53 -7.57 7.19 5.67
C THR A 53 -6.91 6.17 6.59
N GLN A 54 -7.58 5.05 6.86
CA GLN A 54 -7.07 4.01 7.76
C GLN A 54 -5.84 3.30 7.16
N PHE A 55 -5.85 3.05 5.86
CA PHE A 55 -4.74 2.40 5.15
C PHE A 55 -3.50 3.29 5.09
N LEU A 56 -3.68 4.55 4.67
CA LEU A 56 -2.62 5.55 4.61
C LEU A 56 -2.01 5.81 5.99
N SER A 57 -2.85 5.95 7.02
CA SER A 57 -2.36 6.14 8.40
C SER A 57 -1.51 4.96 8.87
N THR A 58 -1.90 3.73 8.55
CA THR A 58 -1.14 2.52 8.90
C THR A 58 0.22 2.48 8.19
N ILE A 59 0.24 2.78 6.88
CA ILE A 59 1.48 2.85 6.09
C ILE A 59 2.40 3.94 6.61
N GLN A 60 1.86 5.13 6.88
CA GLN A 60 2.64 6.29 7.32
C GLN A 60 3.26 6.06 8.70
N ILE A 61 2.55 5.42 9.62
CA ILE A 61 3.12 4.98 10.91
C ILE A 61 4.25 3.99 10.66
N GLY A 62 4.06 3.00 9.77
CA GLY A 62 5.09 2.04 9.40
C GLY A 62 6.35 2.68 8.82
N ILE A 63 6.19 3.62 7.88
CA ILE A 63 7.30 4.39 7.29
C ILE A 63 8.04 5.18 8.38
N THR A 64 7.30 5.84 9.27
CA THR A 64 7.87 6.64 10.38
C THR A 64 8.66 5.77 11.35
N SER A 65 8.13 4.59 11.72
CA SER A 65 8.83 3.64 12.58
C SER A 65 10.11 3.11 11.95
N ILE A 66 10.11 2.83 10.64
CA ILE A 66 11.31 2.40 9.91
C ILE A 66 12.36 3.52 9.87
N GLY A 67 11.94 4.78 9.73
CA GLY A 67 12.86 5.92 9.72
C GLY A 67 13.50 6.23 11.09
N LEU A 68 12.91 5.74 12.19
CA LEU A 68 13.43 5.92 13.55
C LEU A 68 14.42 4.82 13.98
N LEU A 69 14.40 3.65 13.33
CA LEU A 69 15.29 2.51 13.59
C LEU A 69 16.60 2.62 12.80
#